data_AF-A0A9Q1B7C8-F1
#
_entry.id   AF-A0A9Q1B7C8-F1
#
_cell.length_a   1.000
_cell.length_b   1.000
_cell.length_c   1.000
_cell.angle_alpha   90.00
_cell.angle_beta   90.00
_cell.angle_gamma   90.00
#
_symmetry.space_group_name_H-M   'P 1'
#
loop_
_entity.id
_entity.type
_entity.pdbx_description
1 polymer ?
#
loop_
_entity_poly.entity_id
_entity_poly.type
_entity_poly.pdbx_seq_one_letter_code
_entity_poly.pdbx_strand_id
1 'polypeptide(L)'
;MKYTENLPDKVEAVNEALESLESVLRHPADNRTQIRELGQTLIDGGILDEIISEKLEAFNAHYEELSHVAVSRQISLEQQLQMMRETEHMLQVLQESLKDLDRQLTSYLTDRIDAFQIPQEAQKIQAEIAAHESTLEELKKNVRALMPSSPEGRSPRSGSHLDALQRKLREVSTKYQLFQKPANFEQRMLDCKRVLDGKLYKTLSEVKLEVETVIKTGRQIVQKQQTDNPKSMDEQLTALKFLYNDLGAQVTEGKQDLEQALQLSCKLKEVSLSLSKWLEATEAELVQKSTSDRLLSDLDTEIAWAKNVLRELERKKVDLNSITESSAALQTLVDGSETTLEEKLCVLNAGWSRVRTWTEDWCNTLLNHQSQLEIFDETVAHISTWLYQAEALLDEIEKQPASKREETVKRLTSELDDVSLQS
;
A
#
# COMPACT_ATOMS: atom_id res chain seq x y z
N MET A 1 -2.38 -29.30 -46.41
CA MET A 1 -2.48 -28.67 -47.74
C MET A 1 -1.15 -27.99 -48.05
N LYS A 2 -0.45 -28.52 -49.06
CA LYS A 2 0.49 -27.89 -50.01
C LYS A 2 1.38 -26.72 -49.54
N TYR A 3 2.63 -26.96 -49.10
CA TYR A 3 3.71 -25.95 -49.13
C TYR A 3 5.11 -26.59 -49.11
N THR A 4 5.52 -27.30 -50.17
CA THR A 4 6.89 -27.82 -50.31
C THR A 4 7.47 -27.68 -51.74
N GLU A 5 6.84 -26.91 -52.63
CA GLU A 5 7.04 -27.12 -54.08
C GLU A 5 7.86 -26.05 -54.81
N ASN A 6 8.77 -25.27 -54.22
CA ASN A 6 9.52 -24.26 -55.03
C ASN A 6 11.00 -23.99 -54.63
N LEU A 7 11.59 -24.83 -53.77
CA LEU A 7 13.06 -24.99 -53.67
C LEU A 7 13.60 -26.19 -54.48
N PRO A 8 12.87 -27.33 -54.57
CA PRO A 8 13.31 -28.51 -55.32
C PRO A 8 13.65 -28.17 -56.76
N ASP A 9 12.81 -27.39 -57.45
CA ASP A 9 13.01 -26.99 -58.85
C ASP A 9 14.35 -26.26 -59.10
N LYS A 10 14.90 -25.54 -58.11
CA LYS A 10 16.20 -24.86 -58.24
C LYS A 10 17.37 -25.80 -57.93
N VAL A 11 17.23 -26.67 -56.93
CA VAL A 11 18.24 -27.66 -56.56
C VAL A 11 18.37 -28.73 -57.64
N GLU A 12 17.24 -29.20 -58.16
CA GLU A 12 17.13 -30.15 -59.28
C GLU A 12 17.72 -29.54 -60.56
N ALA A 13 17.40 -28.29 -60.90
CA ALA A 13 17.99 -27.62 -62.07
C ALA A 13 19.53 -27.49 -62.00
N VAL A 14 20.09 -27.22 -60.81
CA VAL A 14 21.56 -27.20 -60.64
C VAL A 14 22.14 -28.62 -60.71
N ASN A 15 21.43 -29.62 -60.20
CA ASN A 15 21.83 -31.01 -60.29
C ASN A 15 21.82 -31.53 -61.74
N GLU A 16 20.77 -31.23 -62.51
CA GLU A 16 20.68 -31.54 -63.95
C GLU A 16 21.78 -30.82 -64.75
N ALA A 17 22.10 -29.57 -64.41
CA ALA A 17 23.20 -28.83 -65.04
C ALA A 17 24.57 -29.48 -64.75
N LEU A 18 24.77 -30.00 -63.53
CA LEU A 18 25.96 -30.77 -63.16
C LEU A 18 26.03 -32.10 -63.92
N GLU A 19 24.93 -32.85 -64.00
CA GLU A 19 24.87 -34.13 -64.75
C GLU A 19 25.12 -33.91 -66.26
N SER A 20 24.56 -32.85 -66.84
CA SER A 20 24.81 -32.47 -68.22
C SER A 20 26.28 -32.10 -68.44
N LEU A 21 26.89 -31.33 -67.54
CA LEU A 21 28.30 -30.94 -67.62
C LEU A 21 29.23 -32.16 -67.47
N GLU A 22 28.91 -33.09 -66.57
CA GLU A 22 29.64 -34.35 -66.40
C GLU A 22 29.59 -35.21 -67.67
N SER A 23 28.43 -35.33 -68.30
CA SER A 23 28.28 -36.04 -69.59
C SER A 23 29.13 -35.42 -70.70
N VAL A 24 29.20 -34.08 -70.75
CA VAL A 24 29.98 -33.31 -71.73
C VAL A 24 31.47 -33.38 -71.44
N LEU A 25 31.89 -33.51 -70.18
CA LEU A 25 33.30 -33.65 -69.78
C LEU A 25 33.86 -35.06 -70.01
N ARG A 26 33.01 -36.08 -70.04
CA ARG A 26 33.43 -37.49 -70.15
C ARG A 26 33.88 -37.88 -71.57
N HIS A 27 33.15 -37.47 -72.61
CA HIS A 27 33.42 -37.83 -74.00
C HIS A 27 34.65 -37.17 -74.67
N PRO A 28 35.00 -35.90 -74.37
CA PRO A 28 36.15 -35.22 -74.97
C PRO A 28 37.51 -35.80 -74.57
N ALA A 29 37.62 -36.40 -73.38
CA ALA A 29 38.86 -37.02 -72.90
C ALA A 29 39.26 -38.24 -73.74
N ASP A 30 38.28 -39.06 -74.12
CA ASP A 30 38.47 -40.22 -74.99
C ASP A 30 38.81 -39.79 -76.42
N ASN A 31 38.08 -38.79 -76.94
CA ASN A 31 38.33 -38.23 -78.26
C ASN A 31 39.70 -37.55 -78.37
N ARG A 32 40.15 -36.85 -77.31
CA ARG A 32 41.48 -36.24 -77.25
C ARG A 32 42.57 -37.29 -77.34
N THR A 33 42.42 -38.38 -76.58
CA THR A 33 43.37 -39.50 -76.58
C THR A 33 43.53 -40.08 -77.99
N GLN A 34 42.40 -40.33 -78.67
CA GLN A 34 42.37 -40.85 -80.04
C GLN A 34 42.99 -39.88 -81.06
N ILE A 35 42.65 -38.58 -80.99
CA ILE A 35 43.21 -37.55 -81.90
C ILE A 35 44.72 -37.43 -81.72
N ARG A 36 45.21 -37.51 -80.47
CA ARG A 36 46.64 -37.48 -80.14
C ARG A 36 47.37 -38.72 -80.65
N GLU A 37 46.83 -39.92 -80.45
CA GLU A 37 47.43 -41.17 -80.94
C GLU A 37 47.50 -41.21 -82.48
N LEU A 38 46.43 -40.76 -83.16
CA LEU A 38 46.40 -40.67 -84.62
C LEU A 38 47.41 -39.64 -85.15
N GLY A 39 47.47 -38.46 -84.53
CA GLY A 39 48.43 -37.42 -84.87
C GLY A 39 49.89 -37.87 -84.69
N GLN A 40 50.18 -38.54 -83.56
CA GLN A 40 51.52 -39.08 -83.28
C GLN A 40 51.93 -40.17 -84.29
N THR A 41 50.99 -41.06 -84.65
CA THR A 41 51.25 -42.13 -85.63
C THR A 41 51.60 -41.56 -87.01
N LEU A 42 50.96 -40.46 -87.42
CA LEU A 42 51.23 -39.81 -88.71
C LEU A 42 52.59 -39.08 -88.71
N ILE A 43 52.95 -38.46 -87.59
CA ILE A 43 54.26 -37.83 -87.35
C ILE A 43 55.38 -38.88 -87.40
N ASP A 44 55.24 -39.97 -86.64
CA ASP A 44 56.23 -41.06 -86.59
C ASP A 44 56.41 -41.75 -87.98
N GLY A 45 55.38 -41.68 -88.83
CA GLY A 45 55.41 -42.14 -90.23
C GLY A 45 56.03 -41.16 -91.23
N GLY A 46 56.48 -39.98 -90.81
CA GLY A 46 57.13 -38.96 -91.64
C GLY A 46 56.18 -38.18 -92.55
N ILE A 47 54.87 -38.17 -92.27
CA ILE A 47 53.86 -37.52 -93.11
C ILE A 47 53.54 -36.14 -92.53
N LEU A 48 53.86 -35.07 -93.25
CA LEU A 48 53.44 -33.68 -92.94
C LEU A 48 53.68 -33.26 -91.48
N ASP A 49 54.84 -33.63 -90.92
CA ASP A 49 55.20 -33.47 -89.51
C ASP A 49 54.92 -32.07 -88.91
N GLU A 50 55.40 -31.01 -89.56
CA GLU A 50 55.17 -29.63 -89.11
C GLU A 50 53.68 -29.26 -89.04
N ILE A 51 52.90 -29.61 -90.06
CA ILE A 51 51.48 -29.24 -90.16
C ILE A 51 50.63 -30.03 -89.16
N ILE A 52 50.95 -31.31 -88.95
CA ILE A 52 50.23 -32.15 -87.98
C ILE A 52 50.58 -31.71 -86.56
N SER A 53 51.85 -31.40 -86.28
CA SER A 53 52.29 -30.86 -84.98
C SER A 53 51.59 -29.54 -84.64
N GLU A 54 51.55 -28.58 -85.57
CA GLU A 54 50.86 -27.29 -85.35
C GLU A 54 49.35 -27.48 -85.09
N LYS A 55 48.69 -28.37 -85.84
CA LYS A 55 47.27 -28.68 -85.61
C LYS A 55 47.02 -29.38 -84.28
N LEU A 56 47.92 -30.26 -83.86
CA LEU A 56 47.81 -30.97 -82.60
C LEU A 56 48.05 -30.04 -81.40
N GLU A 57 49.01 -29.11 -81.51
CA GLU A 57 49.24 -28.05 -80.52
C GLU A 57 48.03 -27.12 -80.40
N ALA A 58 47.49 -26.63 -81.52
CA ALA A 58 46.29 -25.78 -81.51
C ALA A 58 45.07 -26.48 -80.90
N PHE A 59 44.88 -27.76 -81.23
CA PHE A 59 43.81 -28.58 -80.64
C PHE A 59 44.00 -28.79 -79.13
N ASN A 60 45.22 -29.09 -78.68
CA ASN A 60 45.52 -29.28 -77.25
C ASN A 60 45.32 -27.99 -76.45
N ALA A 61 45.79 -26.85 -76.96
CA ALA A 61 45.60 -25.55 -76.31
C ALA A 61 44.11 -25.22 -76.14
N HIS A 62 43.32 -25.42 -77.19
CA HIS A 62 41.87 -25.19 -77.14
C HIS A 62 41.16 -26.15 -76.17
N TYR A 63 41.57 -27.41 -76.14
CA TYR A 63 41.04 -28.40 -75.21
C TYR A 63 41.35 -28.04 -73.75
N GLU A 64 42.58 -27.62 -73.45
CA GLU A 64 42.99 -27.23 -72.10
C GLU A 64 42.21 -26.02 -71.59
N GLU A 65 42.01 -25.01 -72.44
CA GLU A 65 41.18 -23.84 -72.12
C GLU A 65 39.73 -24.24 -71.83
N LEU A 66 39.12 -25.06 -72.70
CA LEU A 66 37.74 -25.53 -72.53
C LEU A 66 37.60 -26.40 -71.27
N SER A 67 38.57 -27.29 -71.00
CA SER A 67 38.60 -28.12 -69.80
C SER A 67 38.71 -27.27 -68.54
N HIS A 68 39.54 -26.22 -68.54
CA HIS A 68 39.67 -25.31 -67.41
C HIS A 68 38.36 -24.56 -67.14
N VAL A 69 37.69 -24.06 -68.19
CA VAL A 69 36.38 -23.40 -68.08
C VAL A 69 35.31 -24.36 -67.53
N ALA A 70 35.28 -25.60 -68.03
CA ALA A 70 34.30 -26.60 -67.60
C ALA A 70 34.51 -27.04 -66.14
N VAL A 71 35.76 -27.28 -65.70
CA VAL A 71 36.08 -27.60 -64.30
C VAL A 71 35.76 -26.41 -63.38
N SER A 72 36.11 -25.19 -63.79
CA SER A 72 35.75 -23.97 -63.04
C SER A 72 34.24 -23.82 -62.88
N ARG A 73 33.48 -24.12 -63.95
CA ARG A 73 32.01 -24.12 -63.93
C ARG A 73 31.45 -25.21 -63.02
N GLN A 74 32.02 -26.41 -63.03
CA GLN A 74 31.63 -27.52 -62.16
C GLN A 74 31.80 -27.14 -60.68
N ILE A 75 32.98 -26.65 -60.29
CA ILE A 75 33.27 -26.22 -58.92
C ILE A 75 32.28 -25.14 -58.46
N SER A 76 31.99 -24.16 -59.33
CA SER A 76 31.02 -23.11 -59.02
C SER A 76 29.60 -23.65 -58.80
N LEU A 77 29.16 -24.64 -59.59
CA LEU A 77 27.84 -25.25 -59.46
C LEU A 77 27.74 -26.14 -58.21
N GLU A 78 28.80 -26.90 -57.89
CA GLU A 78 28.88 -27.70 -56.66
C GLU A 78 28.82 -26.81 -55.41
N GLN A 79 29.55 -25.68 -55.40
CA GLN A 79 29.49 -24.69 -54.32
C GLN A 79 28.09 -24.08 -54.19
N GLN A 80 27.44 -23.75 -55.31
CA GLN A 80 26.08 -23.22 -55.32
C GLN A 80 25.07 -24.25 -54.78
N LEU A 81 25.22 -25.52 -55.17
CA LEU A 81 24.36 -26.62 -54.70
C LEU A 81 24.52 -26.85 -53.19
N GLN A 82 25.76 -26.86 -52.69
CA GLN A 82 26.06 -27.00 -51.27
C GLN A 82 25.45 -25.85 -50.46
N MET A 83 25.64 -24.60 -50.91
CA MET A 83 25.05 -23.43 -50.27
C MET A 83 23.51 -23.53 -50.24
N MET A 84 22.87 -23.96 -51.33
CA MET A 84 21.41 -24.13 -51.35
C MET A 84 20.93 -25.18 -50.34
N ARG A 85 21.59 -26.35 -50.28
CA ARG A 85 21.26 -27.41 -49.30
C ARG A 85 21.43 -26.94 -47.85
N GLU A 86 22.51 -26.21 -47.56
CA GLU A 86 22.74 -25.63 -46.23
C GLU A 86 21.68 -24.59 -45.85
N THR A 87 21.30 -23.71 -46.79
CA THR A 87 20.23 -22.73 -46.54
C THR A 87 18.87 -23.38 -46.32
N GLU A 88 18.56 -24.45 -47.04
CA GLU A 88 17.31 -25.21 -46.87
C GLU A 88 17.28 -25.92 -45.51
N HIS A 89 18.40 -26.55 -45.12
CA HIS A 89 18.51 -27.19 -43.83
C HIS A 89 18.35 -26.18 -42.66
N MET A 90 19.04 -25.05 -42.73
CA MET A 90 18.91 -23.98 -41.72
C MET A 90 17.48 -23.42 -41.64
N LEU A 91 16.81 -23.26 -42.79
CA LEU A 91 15.40 -22.84 -42.84
C LEU A 91 14.50 -23.81 -42.08
N GLN A 92 14.68 -25.11 -42.33
CA GLN A 92 13.86 -26.15 -41.72
C GLN A 92 14.06 -26.24 -40.21
N VAL A 93 15.32 -26.17 -39.75
CA VAL A 93 15.66 -26.18 -38.32
C VAL A 93 15.06 -24.96 -37.60
N LEU A 94 15.23 -23.76 -38.17
CA LEU A 94 14.69 -22.53 -37.60
C LEU A 94 13.16 -22.56 -37.55
N GLN A 95 12.52 -23.10 -38.58
CA GLN A 95 11.06 -23.22 -38.65
C GLN A 95 10.49 -24.12 -37.54
N GLU A 96 11.09 -25.29 -37.30
CA GLU A 96 10.60 -26.19 -36.26
C GLU A 96 10.88 -25.63 -34.87
N SER A 97 12.07 -25.05 -34.64
CA SER A 97 12.42 -24.44 -33.36
C SER A 97 11.48 -23.30 -32.98
N LEU A 98 11.14 -22.41 -33.92
CA LEU A 98 10.17 -21.32 -33.67
C LEU A 98 8.77 -21.85 -33.37
N LYS A 99 8.38 -22.97 -33.96
CA LYS A 99 7.08 -23.61 -33.72
C LYS A 99 7.03 -24.26 -32.33
N ASP A 100 8.12 -24.88 -31.89
CA ASP A 100 8.24 -25.42 -30.53
C ASP A 100 8.22 -24.31 -29.48
N LEU A 101 8.97 -23.23 -29.70
CA LEU A 101 9.00 -22.08 -28.80
C LEU A 101 7.63 -21.39 -28.72
N ASP A 102 6.92 -21.27 -29.84
CA ASP A 102 5.55 -20.77 -29.90
C ASP A 102 4.59 -21.64 -29.08
N ARG A 103 4.71 -22.97 -29.18
CA ARG A 103 3.90 -23.92 -28.41
C ARG A 103 4.20 -23.83 -26.92
N GLN A 104 5.48 -23.77 -26.54
CA GLN A 104 5.92 -23.66 -25.15
C GLN A 104 5.40 -22.37 -24.51
N LEU A 105 5.58 -21.22 -25.16
CA LEU A 105 5.07 -19.94 -24.67
C LEU A 105 3.54 -19.91 -24.62
N THR A 106 2.86 -20.53 -25.59
CA THR A 106 1.39 -20.64 -25.55
C THR A 106 0.92 -21.48 -24.36
N SER A 107 1.63 -22.56 -24.01
CA SER A 107 1.34 -23.35 -22.80
C SER A 107 1.47 -22.48 -21.55
N TYR A 108 2.60 -21.80 -21.35
CA TYR A 108 2.80 -20.95 -20.17
C TYR A 108 1.75 -19.85 -20.04
N LEU A 109 1.39 -19.20 -21.15
CA LEU A 109 0.33 -18.19 -21.16
C LEU A 109 -1.04 -18.77 -20.82
N THR A 110 -1.36 -19.97 -21.30
CA THR A 110 -2.62 -20.67 -21.00
C THR A 110 -2.68 -21.09 -19.53
N ASP A 111 -1.56 -21.58 -19.00
CA ASP A 111 -1.41 -22.04 -17.62
C ASP A 111 -1.19 -20.88 -16.63
N ARG A 112 -1.16 -19.62 -17.11
CA ARG A 112 -0.92 -18.39 -16.34
C ARG A 112 0.41 -18.39 -15.57
N ILE A 113 1.42 -19.06 -16.12
CA ILE A 113 2.77 -19.07 -15.57
C ILE A 113 3.54 -17.91 -16.19
N ASP A 114 4.20 -17.10 -15.36
CA ASP A 114 4.98 -15.94 -15.80
C ASP A 114 6.49 -16.15 -15.64
N ALA A 115 7.29 -15.28 -16.27
CA ALA A 115 8.74 -15.35 -16.27
C ALA A 115 9.38 -15.28 -14.87
N PHE A 116 8.69 -14.73 -13.86
CA PHE A 116 9.19 -14.68 -12.49
C PHE A 116 9.02 -16.02 -11.77
N GLN A 117 8.01 -16.81 -12.15
CA GLN A 117 7.79 -18.15 -11.61
C GLN A 117 8.82 -19.16 -12.14
N ILE A 118 9.34 -18.95 -13.36
CA ILE A 118 10.37 -19.82 -13.99
C ILE A 118 11.55 -19.02 -14.58
N PRO A 119 12.40 -18.40 -13.74
CA PRO A 119 13.41 -17.44 -14.21
C PRO A 119 14.53 -18.06 -15.07
N GLN A 120 14.91 -19.32 -14.80
CA GLN A 120 15.92 -20.02 -15.60
C GLN A 120 15.40 -20.35 -17.02
N GLU A 121 14.16 -20.82 -17.12
CA GLU A 121 13.54 -21.13 -18.42
C GLU A 121 13.30 -19.83 -19.22
N ALA A 122 12.92 -18.74 -18.55
CA ALA A 122 12.78 -17.43 -19.19
C ALA A 122 14.11 -16.94 -19.79
N GLN A 123 15.23 -17.08 -19.07
CA GLN A 123 16.55 -16.74 -19.60
C GLN A 123 16.94 -17.61 -20.80
N LYS A 124 16.65 -18.91 -20.75
CA LYS A 124 16.91 -19.84 -21.84
C LYS A 124 16.12 -19.46 -23.10
N ILE A 125 14.81 -19.22 -22.97
CA ILE A 125 13.94 -18.76 -24.06
C ILE A 125 14.45 -17.44 -24.65
N GLN A 126 14.91 -16.51 -23.81
CA GLN A 126 15.47 -15.24 -24.28
C GLN A 126 16.73 -15.43 -25.13
N ALA A 127 17.63 -16.32 -24.70
CA ALA A 127 18.84 -16.65 -25.44
C ALA A 127 18.52 -17.33 -26.78
N GLU A 128 17.52 -18.23 -26.80
CA GLU A 128 17.05 -18.90 -28.02
C GLU A 128 16.45 -17.91 -29.02
N ILE A 129 15.60 -16.97 -28.58
CA ILE A 129 15.05 -15.92 -29.45
C ILE A 129 16.17 -15.08 -30.07
N ALA A 130 17.16 -14.66 -29.28
CA ALA A 130 18.30 -13.87 -29.77
C ALA A 130 19.16 -14.66 -30.78
N ALA A 131 19.38 -15.96 -30.53
CA ALA A 131 20.08 -16.83 -31.48
C ALA A 131 19.32 -16.97 -32.81
N HIS A 132 18.00 -17.16 -32.74
CA HIS A 132 17.13 -17.26 -33.91
C HIS A 132 17.07 -15.97 -34.73
N GLU A 133 17.09 -14.80 -34.09
CA GLU A 133 17.22 -13.51 -34.76
C GLU A 133 18.53 -13.42 -35.58
N SER A 134 19.65 -13.85 -34.99
CA SER A 134 20.94 -13.89 -35.69
C SER A 134 20.93 -14.86 -36.87
N THR A 135 20.42 -16.09 -36.70
CA THR A 135 20.34 -17.08 -37.77
C THR A 135 19.47 -16.60 -38.93
N LEU A 136 18.34 -15.94 -38.64
CA LEU A 136 17.45 -15.41 -39.68
C LEU A 136 18.14 -14.33 -40.54
N GLU A 137 18.94 -13.45 -39.92
CA GLU A 137 19.69 -12.43 -40.66
C GLU A 137 20.79 -13.03 -41.54
N GLU A 138 21.49 -14.05 -41.06
CA GLU A 138 22.46 -14.79 -41.87
C GLU A 138 21.79 -15.47 -43.07
N LEU A 139 20.62 -16.06 -42.86
CA LEU A 139 19.87 -16.75 -43.89
C LEU A 139 19.37 -15.79 -44.98
N LYS A 140 18.93 -14.58 -44.60
CA LYS A 140 18.61 -13.49 -45.55
C LYS A 140 19.82 -13.09 -46.39
N LYS A 141 21.01 -13.05 -45.80
CA LYS A 141 22.27 -12.74 -46.51
C LYS A 141 22.62 -13.83 -47.52
N ASN A 142 22.50 -15.10 -47.14
CA ASN A 142 22.79 -16.24 -48.02
C ASN A 142 21.81 -16.32 -49.21
N VAL A 143 20.52 -16.10 -48.97
CA VAL A 143 19.50 -16.04 -50.03
C VAL A 143 19.75 -14.86 -50.99
N ARG A 144 20.23 -13.72 -50.47
CA ARG A 144 20.61 -12.57 -51.31
C ARG A 144 21.86 -12.86 -52.15
N ALA A 145 22.83 -13.60 -51.60
CA ALA A 145 24.05 -13.99 -52.32
C ALA A 145 23.78 -14.95 -53.49
N LEU A 146 22.77 -15.82 -53.36
CA LEU A 146 22.32 -16.73 -54.43
C LEU A 146 21.59 -16.01 -55.59
N MET A 147 21.21 -14.74 -55.43
CA MET A 147 20.56 -13.95 -56.49
C MET A 147 21.28 -12.61 -56.75
N PRO A 148 22.49 -12.62 -57.34
CA PRO A 148 23.09 -11.41 -57.87
C PRO A 148 22.53 -11.17 -59.29
N SER A 149 21.77 -10.08 -59.46
CA SER A 149 21.30 -9.48 -60.72
C SER A 149 20.01 -10.00 -61.40
N SER A 150 18.92 -9.22 -61.30
CA SER A 150 18.13 -8.66 -62.42
C SER A 150 16.86 -7.95 -61.87
N PRO A 151 16.49 -6.74 -62.34
CA PRO A 151 15.30 -6.01 -61.87
C PRO A 151 13.95 -6.60 -62.32
N GLU A 152 13.90 -7.59 -63.21
CA GLU A 152 12.66 -8.04 -63.87
C GLU A 152 12.13 -9.42 -63.44
N GLY A 153 12.69 -10.03 -62.40
CA GLY A 153 12.30 -11.37 -61.97
C GLY A 153 12.12 -11.49 -60.46
N ARG A 154 11.32 -10.63 -59.83
CA ARG A 154 10.86 -10.92 -58.46
C ARG A 154 9.96 -12.16 -58.52
N SER A 155 10.51 -13.35 -58.30
CA SER A 155 9.67 -14.47 -57.86
C SER A 155 9.00 -14.03 -56.55
N PRO A 156 7.67 -13.90 -56.49
CA PRO A 156 6.97 -13.46 -55.29
C PRO A 156 7.06 -14.48 -54.14
N ARG A 157 7.60 -15.68 -54.41
CA ARG A 157 7.48 -16.86 -53.54
C ARG A 157 8.68 -17.08 -52.61
N SER A 158 9.91 -16.80 -53.02
CA SER A 158 11.08 -16.98 -52.13
C SER A 158 11.10 -15.96 -50.98
N GLY A 159 10.57 -14.75 -51.21
CA GLY A 159 10.32 -13.78 -50.14
C GLY A 159 9.26 -14.27 -49.15
N SER A 160 8.25 -15.01 -49.62
CA SER A 160 7.11 -15.43 -48.77
C SER A 160 7.48 -16.36 -47.62
N HIS A 161 8.50 -17.22 -47.77
CA HIS A 161 8.96 -18.13 -46.71
C HIS A 161 9.77 -17.40 -45.63
N LEU A 162 10.70 -16.53 -46.02
CA LEU A 162 11.44 -15.67 -45.08
C LEU A 162 10.51 -14.71 -44.35
N ASP A 163 9.53 -14.14 -45.05
CA ASP A 163 8.51 -13.29 -44.45
C ASP A 163 7.64 -14.06 -43.45
N ALA A 164 7.32 -15.33 -43.73
CA ALA A 164 6.60 -16.20 -42.82
C ALA A 164 7.40 -16.48 -41.54
N LEU A 165 8.70 -16.79 -41.65
CA LEU A 165 9.58 -16.98 -40.49
C LEU A 165 9.75 -15.70 -39.69
N GLN A 166 9.92 -14.56 -40.35
CA GLN A 166 10.05 -13.27 -39.66
C GLN A 166 8.75 -12.88 -38.93
N ARG A 167 7.58 -13.19 -39.52
CA ARG A 167 6.29 -13.01 -38.84
C ARG A 167 6.18 -13.93 -37.63
N LYS A 168 6.57 -15.21 -37.78
CA LYS A 168 6.51 -16.19 -36.70
C LYS A 168 7.43 -15.82 -35.54
N LEU A 169 8.66 -15.37 -35.83
CA LEU A 169 9.59 -14.86 -34.82
C LEU A 169 9.01 -13.65 -34.09
N ARG A 170 8.34 -12.72 -34.80
CA ARG A 170 7.67 -11.59 -34.16
C ARG A 170 6.53 -12.04 -33.24
N GLU A 171 5.70 -13.00 -33.67
CA GLU A 171 4.64 -13.58 -32.83
C GLU A 171 5.20 -14.20 -31.54
N VAL A 172 6.27 -14.99 -31.67
CA VAL A 172 6.98 -15.62 -30.55
C VAL A 172 7.54 -14.56 -29.59
N SER A 173 8.20 -13.52 -30.12
CA SER A 173 8.71 -12.41 -29.31
C SER A 173 7.60 -11.65 -28.58
N THR A 174 6.44 -11.44 -29.22
CA THR A 174 5.26 -10.85 -28.55
C THR A 174 4.72 -11.76 -27.44
N LYS A 175 4.64 -13.08 -27.68
CA LYS A 175 4.22 -14.03 -26.64
C LYS A 175 5.21 -14.08 -25.47
N TYR A 176 6.51 -13.98 -25.74
CA TYR A 176 7.54 -13.91 -24.71
C TYR A 176 7.40 -12.64 -23.86
N GLN A 177 7.07 -11.49 -24.48
CA GLN A 177 6.76 -10.26 -23.73
C GLN A 177 5.51 -10.39 -22.85
N LEU A 178 4.47 -11.06 -23.34
CA LEU A 178 3.27 -11.34 -22.55
C LEU A 178 3.58 -12.29 -21.38
N PHE A 179 4.42 -13.31 -21.61
CA PHE A 179 4.90 -14.23 -20.57
C PHE A 179 5.72 -13.50 -19.47
N GLN A 180 6.38 -12.39 -19.82
CA GLN A 180 7.08 -11.55 -18.85
C GLN A 180 6.14 -10.67 -17.99
N LYS A 181 4.90 -10.43 -18.44
CA LYS A 181 3.87 -9.73 -17.67
C LYS A 181 3.10 -10.74 -16.80
N PRO A 182 3.00 -10.55 -15.46
CA PRO A 182 2.16 -11.41 -14.64
C PRO A 182 0.73 -11.36 -15.14
N ALA A 183 0.09 -12.53 -15.34
CA ALA A 183 -1.21 -12.68 -15.99
C ALA A 183 -2.39 -11.93 -15.32
N ASN A 184 -2.17 -11.30 -14.16
CA ASN A 184 -3.16 -10.55 -13.39
C ASN A 184 -2.59 -9.25 -12.77
N PHE A 185 -1.51 -8.67 -13.32
CA PHE A 185 -0.86 -7.49 -12.71
C PHE A 185 -1.83 -6.32 -12.50
N GLU A 186 -2.62 -6.00 -13.52
CA GLU A 186 -3.58 -4.90 -13.48
C GLU A 186 -4.74 -5.18 -12.52
N GLN A 187 -5.17 -6.44 -12.42
CA GLN A 187 -6.20 -6.86 -11.48
C GLN A 187 -5.71 -6.84 -10.03
N ARG A 188 -4.46 -7.28 -9.76
CA ARG A 188 -3.82 -7.15 -8.44
C ARG A 188 -3.66 -5.68 -8.04
N MET A 189 -3.31 -4.80 -8.98
CA MET A 189 -3.23 -3.36 -8.73
C MET A 189 -4.61 -2.77 -8.36
N LEU A 190 -5.68 -3.19 -9.04
CA LEU A 190 -7.06 -2.80 -8.72
C LEU A 190 -7.53 -3.37 -7.38
N ASP A 191 -7.17 -4.60 -7.06
CA ASP A 191 -7.48 -5.24 -5.78
C ASP A 191 -6.78 -4.51 -4.62
N CYS A 192 -5.48 -4.19 -4.77
CA CYS A 192 -4.77 -3.32 -3.83
C CYS A 192 -5.49 -1.98 -3.66
N LYS A 193 -5.88 -1.32 -4.76
CA LYS A 193 -6.61 -0.04 -4.71
C LYS A 193 -7.93 -0.16 -3.93
N ARG A 194 -8.73 -1.19 -4.19
CA ARG A 194 -10.02 -1.40 -3.52
C ARG A 194 -9.87 -1.74 -2.02
N VAL A 195 -8.82 -2.45 -1.65
CA VAL A 195 -8.55 -2.80 -0.25
C VAL A 195 -7.99 -1.59 0.52
N LEU A 196 -7.23 -0.72 -0.13
CA LEU A 196 -6.86 0.58 0.46
C LEU A 196 -8.09 1.41 0.81
N ASP A 197 -9.18 1.25 0.07
CA ASP A 197 -10.46 1.90 0.35
C ASP A 197 -11.28 1.16 1.45
N GLY A 198 -10.85 -0.01 1.95
CA GLY A 198 -11.69 -0.86 2.80
C GLY A 198 -10.97 -1.86 3.73
N LYS A 199 -10.84 -1.46 5.00
CA LYS A 199 -10.54 -2.24 6.24
C LYS A 199 -9.06 -2.43 6.61
N LEU A 200 -8.73 -1.88 7.79
CA LEU A 200 -7.45 -1.20 8.07
C LEU A 200 -6.32 -1.99 8.77
N TYR A 201 -6.52 -3.16 9.38
CA TYR A 201 -5.49 -3.73 10.28
C TYR A 201 -4.96 -5.11 9.91
N LYS A 202 -5.84 -6.11 9.68
CA LYS A 202 -5.40 -7.46 9.29
C LYS A 202 -4.99 -7.53 7.83
N THR A 203 -5.74 -6.84 6.98
CA THR A 203 -5.44 -6.68 5.56
C THR A 203 -4.17 -5.84 5.34
N LEU A 204 -3.87 -4.86 6.20
CA LEU A 204 -2.76 -3.93 5.98
C LEU A 204 -1.38 -4.62 5.97
N SER A 205 -1.15 -5.61 6.84
CA SER A 205 0.10 -6.36 6.86
C SER A 205 0.27 -7.30 5.66
N GLU A 206 -0.84 -7.88 5.18
CA GLU A 206 -0.86 -8.74 3.99
C GLU A 206 -0.70 -7.88 2.71
N VAL A 207 -1.39 -6.75 2.66
CA VAL A 207 -1.41 -5.79 1.56
C VAL A 207 -0.10 -5.01 1.44
N LYS A 208 0.64 -4.78 2.54
CA LYS A 208 1.95 -4.13 2.48
C LYS A 208 2.89 -4.84 1.51
N LEU A 209 3.02 -6.16 1.67
CA LEU A 209 3.90 -6.97 0.82
C LEU A 209 3.42 -7.00 -0.63
N GLU A 210 2.10 -7.08 -0.84
CA GLU A 210 1.49 -7.04 -2.17
C GLU A 210 1.67 -5.70 -2.86
N VAL A 211 1.43 -4.57 -2.17
CA VAL A 211 1.62 -3.22 -2.70
C VAL A 211 3.09 -2.97 -3.03
N GLU A 212 4.02 -3.35 -2.16
CA GLU A 212 5.47 -3.24 -2.43
C GLU A 212 5.86 -4.07 -3.67
N THR A 213 5.34 -5.29 -3.79
CA THR A 213 5.59 -6.16 -4.94
C THR A 213 4.99 -5.58 -6.23
N VAL A 214 3.75 -5.10 -6.20
CA VAL A 214 3.07 -4.47 -7.34
C VAL A 214 3.81 -3.21 -7.78
N ILE A 215 4.22 -2.34 -6.85
CA ILE A 215 5.01 -1.14 -7.17
C ILE A 215 6.34 -1.52 -7.81
N LYS A 216 7.06 -2.48 -7.22
CA LYS A 216 8.39 -2.90 -7.70
C LYS A 216 8.30 -3.53 -9.10
N THR A 217 7.41 -4.49 -9.29
CA THR A 217 7.19 -5.17 -10.57
C THR A 217 6.67 -4.20 -11.62
N GLY A 218 5.71 -3.33 -11.28
CA GLY A 218 5.19 -2.31 -12.17
C GLY A 218 6.27 -1.36 -12.68
N ARG A 219 7.12 -0.84 -11.78
CA ARG A 219 8.23 0.03 -12.19
C ARG A 219 9.25 -0.69 -13.08
N GLN A 220 9.47 -1.98 -12.85
CA GLN A 220 10.34 -2.78 -13.70
C GLN A 220 9.78 -2.96 -15.13
N ILE A 221 8.46 -3.15 -15.26
CA ILE A 221 7.77 -3.23 -16.57
C ILE A 221 7.86 -1.89 -17.31
N VAL A 222 7.69 -0.75 -16.61
CA VAL A 222 7.90 0.59 -17.19
C VAL A 222 9.34 0.75 -17.69
N GLN A 223 10.32 0.41 -16.85
CA GLN A 223 11.75 0.58 -17.16
C GLN A 223 12.21 -0.26 -18.36
N LYS A 224 11.66 -1.47 -18.52
CA LYS A 224 11.96 -2.38 -19.64
C LYS A 224 11.13 -2.11 -20.89
N GLN A 225 10.28 -1.08 -20.91
CA GLN A 225 9.37 -0.74 -22.02
C GLN A 225 8.46 -1.92 -22.45
N GLN A 226 8.08 -2.77 -21.50
CA GLN A 226 7.24 -3.95 -21.74
C GLN A 226 5.73 -3.61 -21.74
N THR A 227 5.37 -2.33 -21.82
CA THR A 227 4.00 -1.85 -21.79
C THR A 227 3.76 -0.78 -22.87
N ASP A 228 2.59 -0.80 -23.47
CA ASP A 228 2.18 0.13 -24.53
C ASP A 228 1.93 1.54 -23.98
N ASN A 229 1.72 1.69 -22.66
CA ASN A 229 1.42 2.96 -22.02
C ASN A 229 2.25 3.21 -20.73
N PRO A 230 3.57 3.45 -20.85
CA PRO A 230 4.48 3.54 -19.71
C PRO A 230 4.20 4.70 -18.76
N LYS A 231 3.74 5.85 -19.28
CA LYS A 231 3.44 7.05 -18.47
C LYS A 231 2.25 6.82 -17.54
N SER A 232 1.14 6.34 -18.09
CA SER A 232 -0.08 6.06 -17.33
C SER A 232 0.17 5.04 -16.22
N MET A 233 0.98 4.02 -16.49
CA MET A 233 1.30 3.01 -15.49
C MET A 233 2.17 3.58 -14.36
N ASP A 234 3.19 4.41 -14.65
CA ASP A 234 4.02 5.04 -13.61
C ASP A 234 3.22 6.01 -12.71
N GLU A 235 2.27 6.75 -13.30
CA GLU A 235 1.33 7.61 -12.57
C GLU A 235 0.45 6.80 -11.61
N GLN A 236 -0.11 5.68 -12.07
CA GLN A 236 -0.94 4.79 -11.25
C GLN A 236 -0.15 4.15 -10.10
N LEU A 237 1.08 3.71 -10.35
CA LEU A 237 1.96 3.14 -9.32
C LEU A 237 2.36 4.19 -8.28
N THR A 238 2.54 5.44 -8.72
CA THR A 238 2.83 6.58 -7.83
C THR A 238 1.61 6.93 -6.98
N ALA A 239 0.42 6.98 -7.58
CA ALA A 239 -0.83 7.18 -6.85
C ALA A 239 -1.10 6.05 -5.83
N LEU A 240 -0.86 4.80 -6.20
CA LEU A 240 -1.00 3.64 -5.29
C LEU A 240 -0.05 3.77 -4.09
N LYS A 241 1.19 4.19 -4.31
CA LYS A 241 2.16 4.44 -3.24
C LYS A 241 1.68 5.54 -2.28
N PHE A 242 1.14 6.64 -2.82
CA PHE A 242 0.60 7.72 -2.01
C PHE A 242 -0.59 7.25 -1.16
N LEU A 243 -1.56 6.55 -1.76
CA LEU A 243 -2.72 6.01 -1.04
C LEU A 243 -2.31 5.05 0.08
N TYR A 244 -1.33 4.18 -0.16
CA TYR A 244 -0.83 3.28 0.89
C TYR A 244 -0.16 4.04 2.05
N ASN A 245 0.64 5.06 1.74
CA ASN A 245 1.26 5.88 2.79
C ASN A 245 0.23 6.68 3.58
N ASP A 246 -0.77 7.24 2.91
CA ASP A 246 -1.87 7.97 3.53
C ASP A 246 -2.72 7.04 4.41
N LEU A 247 -3.07 5.85 3.93
CA LEU A 247 -3.74 4.85 4.75
C LEU A 247 -2.90 4.45 5.96
N GLY A 248 -1.58 4.27 5.78
CA GLY A 248 -0.67 4.01 6.91
C GLY A 248 -0.67 5.13 7.96
N ALA A 249 -0.77 6.38 7.52
CA ALA A 249 -0.91 7.54 8.40
C ALA A 249 -2.26 7.52 9.14
N GLN A 250 -3.38 7.35 8.42
CA GLN A 250 -4.73 7.26 9.00
C GLN A 250 -4.88 6.10 9.99
N VAL A 251 -4.27 4.94 9.70
CA VAL A 251 -4.24 3.79 10.63
C VAL A 251 -3.50 4.18 11.92
N THR A 252 -2.35 4.84 11.80
CA THR A 252 -1.53 5.22 12.96
C THR A 252 -2.21 6.29 13.80
N GLU A 253 -2.79 7.31 13.15
CA GLU A 253 -3.56 8.38 13.77
C GLU A 253 -4.81 7.81 14.46
N GLY A 254 -5.64 7.04 13.74
CA GLY A 254 -6.83 6.42 14.32
C GLY A 254 -6.52 5.46 15.47
N LYS A 255 -5.37 4.78 15.47
CA LYS A 255 -4.91 4.00 16.62
C LYS A 255 -4.65 4.90 17.83
N GLN A 256 -3.91 5.99 17.63
CA GLN A 256 -3.57 6.94 18.68
C GLN A 256 -4.84 7.60 19.25
N ASP A 257 -5.77 7.99 18.40
CA ASP A 257 -7.05 8.57 18.79
C ASP A 257 -7.89 7.59 19.63
N LEU A 258 -7.93 6.31 19.24
CA LEU A 258 -8.63 5.28 20.01
C LEU A 258 -7.97 5.02 21.37
N GLU A 259 -6.64 4.98 21.43
CA GLU A 259 -5.90 4.84 22.69
C GLU A 259 -6.16 6.03 23.62
N GLN A 260 -6.15 7.24 23.06
CA GLN A 260 -6.46 8.47 23.80
C GLN A 260 -7.92 8.51 24.27
N ALA A 261 -8.88 8.15 23.41
CA ALA A 261 -10.29 8.08 23.77
C ALA A 261 -10.54 7.02 24.86
N LEU A 262 -9.88 5.87 24.80
CA LEU A 262 -9.96 4.86 25.85
C LEU A 262 -9.44 5.40 27.19
N GLN A 263 -8.27 6.04 27.18
CA GLN A 263 -7.68 6.63 28.38
C GLN A 263 -8.58 7.70 29.00
N LEU A 264 -9.11 8.62 28.18
CA LEU A 264 -10.01 9.68 28.64
C LEU A 264 -11.33 9.10 29.16
N SER A 265 -11.89 8.08 28.50
CA SER A 265 -13.12 7.41 28.92
C SER A 265 -12.97 6.72 30.27
N CYS A 266 -11.86 6.01 30.49
CA CYS A 266 -11.54 5.41 31.78
C CYS A 266 -11.42 6.48 32.88
N LYS A 267 -10.65 7.55 32.63
CA LYS A 267 -10.48 8.66 33.56
C LYS A 267 -11.81 9.32 33.89
N LEU A 268 -12.62 9.64 32.89
CA LEU A 268 -13.94 10.25 33.05
C LEU A 268 -14.84 9.35 33.91
N LYS A 269 -14.87 8.04 33.62
CA LYS A 269 -15.68 7.08 34.38
C LYS A 269 -15.25 6.98 35.85
N GLU A 270 -13.95 6.87 36.12
CA GLU A 270 -13.44 6.75 37.50
C GLU A 270 -13.73 8.00 38.32
N VAL A 271 -13.40 9.18 37.79
CA VAL A 271 -13.60 10.46 38.49
C VAL A 271 -15.09 10.76 38.64
N SER A 272 -15.91 10.51 37.60
CA SER A 272 -17.37 10.68 37.64
C SER A 272 -18.02 9.77 38.69
N LEU A 273 -17.63 8.50 38.78
CA LEU A 273 -18.17 7.57 39.79
C LEU A 273 -17.77 7.99 41.21
N SER A 274 -16.52 8.41 41.41
CA SER A 274 -16.02 8.91 42.69
C SER A 274 -16.81 10.14 43.14
N LEU A 275 -17.00 11.10 42.24
CA LEU A 275 -17.73 12.34 42.52
C LEU A 275 -19.22 12.08 42.77
N SER A 276 -19.87 11.27 41.94
CA SER A 276 -21.30 10.95 42.08
C SER A 276 -21.60 10.29 43.43
N LYS A 277 -20.81 9.28 43.82
CA LYS A 277 -20.97 8.61 45.11
C LYS A 277 -20.81 9.55 46.29
N TRP A 278 -19.83 10.45 46.21
CA TRP A 278 -19.61 11.44 47.26
C TRP A 278 -20.76 12.43 47.35
N LEU A 279 -21.28 12.91 46.21
CA LEU A 279 -22.45 13.79 46.15
C LEU A 279 -23.69 13.10 46.73
N GLU A 280 -23.99 11.86 46.34
CA GLU A 280 -25.12 11.09 46.85
C GLU A 280 -25.03 10.87 48.37
N ALA A 281 -23.85 10.49 48.88
CA ALA A 281 -23.65 10.27 50.31
C ALA A 281 -23.80 11.58 51.11
N THR A 282 -23.22 12.67 50.62
CA THR A 282 -23.30 14.00 51.26
C THR A 282 -24.72 14.54 51.23
N GLU A 283 -25.43 14.38 50.12
CA GLU A 283 -26.83 14.77 50.00
C GLU A 283 -27.72 13.97 50.96
N ALA A 284 -27.51 12.65 51.08
CA ALA A 284 -28.25 11.83 52.04
C ALA A 284 -28.00 12.27 53.50
N GLU A 285 -26.76 12.63 53.84
CA GLU A 285 -26.42 13.14 55.17
C GLU A 285 -27.06 14.53 55.43
N LEU A 286 -27.08 15.43 54.44
CA LEU A 286 -27.79 16.72 54.51
C LEU A 286 -29.30 16.52 54.74
N VAL A 287 -29.93 15.61 54.01
CA VAL A 287 -31.36 15.26 54.18
C VAL A 287 -31.60 14.75 55.59
N GLN A 288 -30.76 13.84 56.09
CA GLN A 288 -30.92 13.27 57.42
C GLN A 288 -30.77 14.31 58.52
N LYS A 289 -29.77 15.21 58.41
CA LYS A 289 -29.51 16.28 59.37
C LYS A 289 -30.61 17.34 59.39
N SER A 290 -31.16 17.70 58.23
CA SER A 290 -32.25 18.66 58.13
C SER A 290 -33.62 18.11 58.57
N THR A 291 -33.82 16.79 58.53
CA THR A 291 -35.09 16.14 58.91
C THR A 291 -35.09 15.55 60.32
N SER A 292 -33.93 15.38 60.94
CA SER A 292 -33.84 14.89 62.31
C SER A 292 -34.16 16.00 63.29
N ASP A 293 -35.27 15.85 64.02
CA ASP A 293 -35.65 16.60 65.23
C ASP A 293 -34.72 16.30 66.43
N ARG A 294 -33.53 15.75 66.15
CA ARG A 294 -32.55 15.42 67.18
C ARG A 294 -31.98 16.76 67.61
N LEU A 295 -32.52 17.28 68.70
CA LEU A 295 -31.97 18.32 69.58
C LEU A 295 -30.62 18.81 69.05
N LEU A 296 -30.59 20.05 68.55
CA LEU A 296 -29.43 20.89 68.22
C LEU A 296 -28.47 21.01 69.44
N SER A 297 -28.09 19.90 70.06
CA SER A 297 -27.38 19.85 71.34
C SER A 297 -25.90 20.13 71.16
N ASP A 298 -25.40 20.14 69.92
CA ASP A 298 -24.03 20.51 69.59
C ASP A 298 -24.00 21.26 68.25
N LEU A 299 -24.49 22.49 68.29
CA LEU A 299 -24.51 23.41 67.15
C LEU A 299 -23.10 23.60 66.53
N ASP A 300 -22.06 23.61 67.37
CA ASP A 300 -20.68 23.75 66.93
C ASP A 300 -20.21 22.55 66.10
N THR A 301 -20.60 21.32 66.45
CA THR A 301 -20.28 20.14 65.62
C THR A 301 -20.97 20.17 64.25
N GLU A 302 -22.21 20.63 64.18
CA GLU A 302 -22.95 20.74 62.92
C GLU A 302 -22.37 21.83 62.01
N ILE A 303 -21.99 22.97 62.60
CA ILE A 303 -21.29 24.05 61.88
C ILE A 303 -19.92 23.57 61.38
N ALA A 304 -19.16 22.85 62.21
CA ALA A 304 -17.87 22.30 61.82
C ALA A 304 -18.01 21.29 60.67
N TRP A 305 -19.04 20.44 60.70
CA TRP A 305 -19.36 19.51 59.63
C TRP A 305 -19.72 20.24 58.33
N ALA A 306 -20.62 21.23 58.36
CA ALA A 306 -21.01 21.98 57.17
C ALA A 306 -19.82 22.73 56.55
N LYS A 307 -18.98 23.36 57.37
CA LYS A 307 -17.72 23.98 56.93
C LYS A 307 -16.75 22.98 56.30
N ASN A 308 -16.71 21.74 56.80
CA ASN A 308 -15.91 20.69 56.23
C ASN A 308 -16.44 20.25 54.85
N VAL A 309 -17.75 20.07 54.70
CA VAL A 309 -18.38 19.76 53.39
C VAL A 309 -18.08 20.86 52.36
N LEU A 310 -18.18 22.14 52.73
CA LEU A 310 -17.81 23.26 51.85
C LEU A 310 -16.33 23.23 51.42
N ARG A 311 -15.43 22.82 52.33
CA ARG A 311 -14.01 22.66 52.01
C ARG A 311 -13.76 21.48 51.07
N GLU A 312 -14.46 20.37 51.27
CA GLU A 312 -14.40 19.22 50.37
C GLU A 312 -15.02 19.53 49.00
N LEU A 313 -16.07 20.37 48.93
CA LEU A 313 -16.55 20.92 47.65
C LEU A 313 -15.45 21.72 46.94
N GLU A 314 -14.68 22.59 47.61
CA GLU A 314 -13.63 23.30 46.87
C GLU A 314 -12.54 22.34 46.35
N ARG A 315 -12.25 21.24 47.06
CA ARG A 315 -11.34 20.19 46.56
C ARG A 315 -11.91 19.42 45.39
N LYS A 316 -13.16 18.97 45.50
CA LYS A 316 -13.86 18.15 44.50
C LYS A 316 -14.25 18.94 43.24
N LYS A 317 -14.16 20.26 43.26
CA LYS A 317 -14.26 21.12 42.08
C LYS A 317 -13.20 20.80 41.02
N VAL A 318 -12.01 20.37 41.46
CA VAL A 318 -10.94 19.91 40.55
C VAL A 318 -11.37 18.64 39.81
N ASP A 319 -12.08 17.72 40.49
CA ASP A 319 -12.62 16.51 39.88
C ASP A 319 -13.68 16.87 38.81
N LEU A 320 -14.58 17.82 39.12
CA LEU A 320 -15.61 18.30 38.18
C LEU A 320 -15.01 18.99 36.93
N ASN A 321 -13.98 19.81 37.12
CA ASN A 321 -13.24 20.42 36.01
C ASN A 321 -12.55 19.34 35.16
N SER A 322 -11.91 18.35 35.80
CA SER A 322 -11.27 17.24 35.10
C SER A 322 -12.28 16.41 34.29
N ILE A 323 -13.50 16.20 34.80
CA ILE A 323 -14.56 15.50 34.05
C ILE A 323 -14.98 16.35 32.85
N THR A 324 -15.14 17.66 33.03
CA THR A 324 -15.53 18.60 31.96
C THR A 324 -14.49 18.64 30.83
N GLU A 325 -13.21 18.77 31.18
CA GLU A 325 -12.10 18.73 30.22
C GLU A 325 -12.00 17.39 29.50
N SER A 326 -12.11 16.28 30.24
CA SER A 326 -12.04 14.93 29.64
C SER A 326 -13.24 14.66 28.72
N SER A 327 -14.41 15.20 29.06
CA SER A 327 -15.62 15.14 28.24
C SER A 327 -15.46 15.93 26.95
N ALA A 328 -14.98 17.17 27.02
CA ALA A 328 -14.75 17.99 25.82
C ALA A 328 -13.71 17.34 24.89
N ALA A 329 -12.62 16.80 25.44
CA ALA A 329 -11.62 16.08 24.65
C ALA A 329 -12.14 14.76 24.04
N LEU A 330 -13.10 14.09 24.69
CA LEU A 330 -13.74 12.90 24.12
C LEU A 330 -14.69 13.23 22.98
N GLN A 331 -15.41 14.36 23.07
CA GLN A 331 -16.31 14.82 22.01
C GLN A 331 -15.56 15.07 20.70
N THR A 332 -14.31 15.54 20.77
CA THR A 332 -13.49 15.75 19.57
C THR A 332 -12.94 14.47 18.96
N LEU A 333 -12.89 13.36 19.72
CA LEU A 333 -12.33 12.09 19.27
C LEU A 333 -13.40 11.06 18.88
N VAL A 334 -14.63 11.23 19.36
CA VAL A 334 -15.72 10.25 19.18
C VAL A 334 -16.99 10.96 18.74
N ASP A 335 -17.23 10.91 17.43
CA ASP A 335 -18.45 11.45 16.82
C ASP A 335 -19.72 10.84 17.46
N GLY A 336 -20.71 11.68 17.73
CA GLY A 336 -21.99 11.28 18.31
C GLY A 336 -21.98 11.03 19.82
N SER A 337 -20.85 11.25 20.51
CA SER A 337 -20.77 11.14 21.97
C SER A 337 -21.27 12.38 22.74
N GLU A 338 -21.49 13.50 22.04
CA GLU A 338 -21.78 14.83 22.60
C GLU A 338 -22.96 14.80 23.56
N THR A 339 -24.12 14.36 23.08
CA THR A 339 -25.38 14.34 23.85
C THR A 339 -25.26 13.54 25.14
N THR A 340 -24.71 12.32 25.07
CA THR A 340 -24.58 11.43 26.23
C THR A 340 -23.60 11.98 27.27
N LEU A 341 -22.51 12.61 26.82
CA LEU A 341 -21.52 13.22 27.69
C LEU A 341 -22.04 14.49 28.36
N GLU A 342 -22.77 15.32 27.61
CA GLU A 342 -23.42 16.53 28.12
C GLU A 342 -24.51 16.23 29.15
N GLU A 343 -25.34 15.20 28.91
CA GLU A 343 -26.35 14.76 29.88
C GLU A 343 -25.71 14.35 31.21
N LYS A 344 -24.64 13.55 31.16
CA LYS A 344 -23.91 13.12 32.38
C LYS A 344 -23.27 14.30 33.11
N LEU A 345 -22.67 15.23 32.38
CA LEU A 345 -22.13 16.47 32.94
C LEU A 345 -23.21 17.33 33.58
N CYS A 346 -24.39 17.43 32.95
CA CYS A 346 -25.51 18.20 33.47
C CYS A 346 -25.99 17.64 34.81
N VAL A 347 -26.18 16.32 34.92
CA VAL A 347 -26.58 15.66 36.16
C VAL A 347 -25.56 15.89 37.27
N LEU A 348 -24.27 15.73 36.98
CA LEU A 348 -23.19 15.98 37.94
C LEU A 348 -23.14 17.44 38.40
N ASN A 349 -23.23 18.39 37.47
CA ASN A 349 -23.24 19.82 37.78
C ASN A 349 -24.48 20.23 38.61
N ALA A 350 -25.63 19.63 38.32
CA ALA A 350 -26.86 19.87 39.08
C ALA A 350 -26.73 19.32 40.51
N GLY A 351 -26.24 18.09 40.67
CA GLY A 351 -25.98 17.47 41.97
C GLY A 351 -24.97 18.28 42.79
N TRP A 352 -23.87 18.70 42.15
CA TRP A 352 -22.87 19.58 42.73
C TRP A 352 -23.46 20.89 43.27
N SER A 353 -24.21 21.60 42.41
CA SER A 353 -24.83 22.88 42.77
C SER A 353 -25.83 22.71 43.90
N ARG A 354 -26.62 21.63 43.88
CA ARG A 354 -27.59 21.32 44.94
C ARG A 354 -26.92 21.09 46.29
N VAL A 355 -25.91 20.21 46.36
CA VAL A 355 -25.17 19.95 47.61
C VAL A 355 -24.50 21.23 48.12
N ARG A 356 -23.91 22.03 47.22
CA ARG A 356 -23.30 23.31 47.57
C ARG A 356 -24.31 24.27 48.19
N THR A 357 -25.37 24.60 47.48
CA THR A 357 -26.38 25.57 47.94
C THR A 357 -27.02 25.11 49.24
N TRP A 358 -27.38 23.83 49.34
CA TRP A 358 -28.00 23.32 50.57
C TRP A 358 -27.02 23.35 51.76
N THR A 359 -25.75 23.02 51.55
CA THR A 359 -24.74 23.14 52.61
C THR A 359 -24.52 24.58 53.04
N GLU A 360 -24.47 25.53 52.09
CA GLU A 360 -24.35 26.97 52.36
C GLU A 360 -25.56 27.47 53.16
N ASP A 361 -26.78 27.14 52.76
CA ASP A 361 -28.02 27.53 53.45
C ASP A 361 -28.12 26.92 54.85
N TRP A 362 -27.75 25.65 55.01
CA TRP A 362 -27.70 24.97 56.29
C TRP A 362 -26.68 25.63 57.23
N CYS A 363 -25.46 25.88 56.74
CA CYS A 363 -24.42 26.55 57.53
C CYS A 363 -24.86 27.96 57.96
N ASN A 364 -25.50 28.73 57.07
CA ASN A 364 -26.03 30.06 57.38
C ASN A 364 -27.12 30.00 58.46
N THR A 365 -28.02 29.02 58.37
CA THR A 365 -29.08 28.80 59.36
C THR A 365 -28.51 28.47 60.73
N LEU A 366 -27.51 27.58 60.79
CA LEU A 366 -26.83 27.23 62.04
C LEU A 366 -26.07 28.41 62.64
N LEU A 367 -25.36 29.19 61.83
CA LEU A 367 -24.68 30.40 62.30
C LEU A 367 -25.65 31.45 62.85
N ASN A 368 -26.83 31.58 62.22
CA ASN A 368 -27.88 32.45 62.75
C ASN A 368 -28.39 31.94 64.11
N HIS A 369 -28.63 30.63 64.25
CA HIS A 369 -29.00 30.05 65.55
C HIS A 369 -27.91 30.26 66.60
N GLN A 370 -26.63 30.19 66.23
CA GLN A 370 -25.51 30.42 67.15
C GLN A 370 -25.53 31.85 67.67
N SER A 371 -25.72 32.82 66.75
CA SER A 371 -25.82 34.23 67.13
C SER A 371 -27.04 34.51 68.02
N GLN A 372 -28.20 33.88 67.76
CA GLN A 372 -29.39 34.03 68.61
C GLN A 372 -29.16 33.45 70.01
N LEU A 373 -28.46 32.31 70.12
CA LEU A 373 -28.10 31.72 71.41
C LEU A 373 -27.11 32.59 72.18
N GLU A 374 -26.11 33.18 71.50
CA GLU A 374 -25.18 34.13 72.13
C GLU A 374 -25.93 35.35 72.70
N ILE A 375 -26.85 35.95 71.93
CA ILE A 375 -27.69 37.06 72.39
C ILE A 375 -28.56 36.65 73.58
N PHE A 376 -29.17 35.46 73.52
CA PHE A 376 -29.98 34.93 74.60
C PHE A 376 -29.16 34.71 75.87
N ASP A 377 -27.99 34.08 75.77
CA ASP A 377 -27.08 33.82 76.89
C ASP A 377 -26.58 35.13 77.52
N GLU A 378 -26.25 36.14 76.70
CA GLU A 378 -25.92 37.49 77.17
C GLU A 378 -27.09 38.13 77.94
N THR A 379 -28.31 38.01 77.41
CA THR A 379 -29.53 38.53 78.05
C THR A 379 -29.81 37.82 79.37
N VAL A 380 -29.70 36.50 79.40
CA VAL A 380 -29.87 35.69 80.62
C VAL A 380 -28.80 36.04 81.66
N ALA A 381 -27.54 36.20 81.25
CA ALA A 381 -26.47 36.59 82.15
C ALA A 381 -26.70 38.00 82.72
N HIS A 382 -27.19 38.94 81.89
CA HIS A 382 -27.56 40.29 82.32
C HIS A 382 -28.70 40.27 83.34
N ILE A 383 -29.82 39.61 83.03
CA ILE A 383 -30.98 39.48 83.93
C ILE A 383 -30.59 38.75 85.23
N SER A 384 -29.81 37.68 85.15
CA SER A 384 -29.37 36.92 86.33
C SER A 384 -28.48 37.77 87.24
N THR A 385 -27.60 38.57 86.65
CA THR A 385 -26.76 39.53 87.40
C THR A 385 -27.61 40.59 88.08
N TRP A 386 -28.60 41.15 87.37
CA TRP A 386 -29.53 42.12 87.93
C TRP A 386 -30.36 41.51 89.08
N LEU A 387 -30.92 40.31 88.91
CA LEU A 387 -31.68 39.61 89.94
C LEU A 387 -30.84 39.40 91.21
N TYR A 388 -29.61 38.91 91.06
CA TYR A 388 -28.70 38.72 92.20
C TYR A 388 -28.39 40.04 92.92
N GLN A 389 -28.19 41.13 92.18
CA GLN A 389 -27.98 42.46 92.75
C GLN A 389 -29.24 42.99 93.46
N ALA A 390 -30.42 42.77 92.89
CA ALA A 390 -31.70 43.17 93.46
C ALA A 390 -31.99 42.40 94.76
N GLU A 391 -31.79 41.08 94.77
CA GLU A 391 -31.90 40.23 95.96
C GLU A 391 -30.98 40.73 97.10
N ALA A 392 -29.71 40.99 96.79
CA ALA A 392 -28.76 41.50 97.78
C ALA A 392 -29.15 42.88 98.34
N LEU A 393 -29.71 43.77 97.52
CA LEU A 393 -30.22 45.07 97.96
C LEU A 393 -31.46 44.92 98.84
N LEU A 394 -32.38 44.01 98.49
CA LEU A 394 -33.56 43.73 99.30
C LEU A 394 -33.20 43.20 100.69
N ASP A 395 -32.24 42.28 100.78
CA ASP A 395 -31.72 41.75 102.06
C ASP A 395 -31.09 42.85 102.94
N GLU A 396 -30.48 43.86 102.34
CA GLU A 396 -29.86 44.98 103.07
C GLU A 396 -30.86 46.06 103.47
N ILE A 397 -31.93 46.26 102.70
CA ILE A 397 -33.02 47.20 102.98
C ILE A 397 -33.78 46.85 104.27
N GLU A 398 -33.90 45.56 104.60
CA GLU A 398 -34.53 45.12 105.85
C GLU A 398 -33.84 45.68 107.10
N LYS A 399 -32.55 46.04 106.98
CA LYS A 399 -31.72 46.59 108.07
C LYS A 399 -31.68 48.12 108.11
N GLN A 400 -32.28 48.82 107.14
CA GLN A 400 -32.20 50.27 106.97
C GLN A 400 -33.46 51.02 107.47
N PRO A 401 -33.35 52.32 107.84
CA PRO A 401 -34.48 53.17 108.24
C PRO A 401 -35.43 53.48 107.06
N ALA A 402 -36.69 53.79 107.38
CA ALA A 402 -37.81 53.87 106.42
C ALA A 402 -37.58 54.82 105.22
N SER A 403 -36.85 55.92 105.39
CA SER A 403 -36.56 56.87 104.31
C SER A 403 -35.64 56.29 103.22
N LYS A 404 -34.59 55.55 103.60
CA LYS A 404 -33.66 54.91 102.65
C LYS A 404 -34.27 53.68 101.97
N ARG A 405 -35.20 53.01 102.65
CA ARG A 405 -35.99 51.91 102.10
C ARG A 405 -36.84 52.36 100.91
N GLU A 406 -37.52 53.50 101.04
CA GLU A 406 -38.35 54.05 99.96
C GLU A 406 -37.51 54.46 98.73
N GLU A 407 -36.33 55.05 98.93
CA GLU A 407 -35.40 55.39 97.84
C GLU A 407 -34.90 54.15 97.08
N THR A 408 -34.58 53.08 97.81
CA THR A 408 -34.02 51.87 97.20
C THR A 408 -35.10 51.08 96.45
N VAL A 409 -36.35 51.05 96.94
CA VAL A 409 -37.49 50.47 96.23
C VAL A 409 -37.82 51.25 94.95
N LYS A 410 -37.79 52.59 94.98
CA LYS A 410 -37.98 53.41 93.77
C LYS A 410 -36.90 53.15 92.72
N ARG A 411 -35.65 53.00 93.17
CA ARG A 411 -34.53 52.64 92.29
C ARG A 411 -34.71 51.27 91.64
N LEU A 412 -35.03 50.23 92.43
CA LEU A 412 -35.27 48.88 91.90
C LEU A 412 -36.45 48.84 90.92
N THR A 413 -37.48 49.66 91.14
CA THR A 413 -38.62 49.77 90.22
C THR A 413 -38.20 50.37 88.88
N SER A 414 -37.39 51.43 88.89
CA SER A 414 -36.86 52.03 87.65
C SER A 414 -35.94 51.09 86.89
N GLU A 415 -35.08 50.34 87.58
CA GLU A 415 -34.17 49.39 86.94
C GLU A 415 -34.93 48.17 86.37
N LEU A 416 -36.02 47.72 87.01
CA LEU A 416 -36.89 46.67 86.48
C LEU A 416 -37.62 47.10 85.19
N ASP A 417 -38.07 48.36 85.13
CA ASP A 417 -38.69 48.92 83.93
C ASP A 417 -37.69 48.98 82.76
N ASP A 418 -36.43 49.35 83.03
CA ASP A 418 -35.36 49.40 82.02
C ASP A 418 -34.98 48.00 81.51
N VAL A 419 -34.88 46.99 82.38
CA VAL A 419 -34.60 45.59 81.99
C VAL A 419 -35.74 45.01 81.15
N SER A 420 -36.99 45.39 81.44
CA SER A 420 -38.18 44.92 80.69
C SER A 420 -38.32 45.56 79.30
N LEU A 421 -37.64 46.67 79.04
CA LEU A 421 -37.64 47.36 77.74
C LEU A 421 -36.55 46.85 76.79
N GLN A 422 -35.56 46.12 77.31
CA GLN A 422 -34.43 45.58 76.55
C GLN A 422 -34.58 44.09 76.18
N SER A 423 -35.54 43.39 76.78
CA SER A 423 -36.00 42.04 76.42
C SER A 423 -37.07 42.08 75.33
#